data_AF-A0AAD1ZBK7-F1
#
_entry.id   AF-A0AAD1ZBK7-F1
#
_cell.length_a   1.000
_cell.length_b   1.000
_cell.length_c   1.000
_cell.angle_alpha   90.00
_cell.angle_beta   90.00
_cell.angle_gamma   90.00
#
_symmetry.space_group_name_H-M   'P 1'
#
loop_
_entity.id
_entity.type
_entity.pdbx_description
1 polymer ?
#
loop_
_entity_poly.entity_id
_entity_poly.type
_entity_poly.pdbx_seq_one_letter_code
_entity_poly.pdbx_strand_id
1 'polypeptide(L)'
;MQCDSGKVLRDGYLVPDLPVGELVPGDIVELCIGDKVPMDMRVTILKASTLRVEQSSLTRETMHVMNGTNVIFMDYCELQAKENMVFAGTTVVNYSCVCIVVKIGICTKIGKIQTQIHEASLQESDTPLKKKLDDFSNKLTTAIGLVCLTIWIINYKYFLTWELVNRWPTNFQFSFERCTYYFKIAVAIAIPEGLLTVIRT
;
A
#
# COMPACT_ATOMS: atom_id res chain seq x y z
N MET A 1 6.48 16.35 12.86
CA MET A 1 7.08 17.65 12.51
C MET A 1 8.21 17.42 11.53
N GLN A 2 8.01 17.86 10.29
CA GLN A 2 8.98 17.86 9.20
C GLN A 2 9.85 19.13 9.38
N CYS A 3 11.12 19.11 8.95
CA CYS A 3 11.87 20.36 8.80
C CYS A 3 11.21 21.15 7.65
N ASP A 4 10.80 22.40 7.87
CA ASP A 4 10.14 23.22 6.84
C ASP A 4 11.15 23.92 5.92
N SER A 5 12.30 24.35 6.48
CA SER A 5 13.39 24.99 5.74
C SER A 5 14.76 24.47 6.18
N GLY A 6 15.76 24.64 5.30
CA GLY A 6 17.15 24.27 5.57
C GLY A 6 18.15 25.26 4.96
N LYS A 7 19.36 25.29 5.53
CA LYS A 7 20.45 26.15 5.07
C LYS A 7 21.22 25.47 3.94
N VAL A 8 21.16 26.03 2.75
CA VAL A 8 21.75 25.45 1.54
C VAL A 8 22.70 26.45 0.88
N LEU A 9 23.84 25.97 0.39
CA LEU A 9 24.79 26.75 -0.39
C LEU A 9 24.50 26.53 -1.88
N ARG A 10 24.00 27.57 -2.57
CA ARG A 10 23.77 27.59 -4.03
C ARG A 10 24.50 28.76 -4.66
N ASP A 11 25.15 28.54 -5.80
CA ASP A 11 25.90 29.56 -6.55
C ASP A 11 26.92 30.36 -5.70
N GLY A 12 27.45 29.73 -4.64
CA GLY A 12 28.39 30.36 -3.71
C GLY A 12 27.77 31.22 -2.61
N TYR A 13 26.44 31.38 -2.59
CA TYR A 13 25.71 32.12 -1.56
C TYR A 13 24.96 31.17 -0.62
N LEU A 14 24.99 31.47 0.69
CA LEU A 14 24.26 30.70 1.69
C LEU A 14 22.80 31.18 1.73
N VAL A 15 21.89 30.30 1.33
CA VAL A 15 20.43 30.51 1.39
C VAL A 15 19.90 29.85 2.67
N PRO A 16 19.51 30.62 3.69
CA PRO A 16 19.18 30.06 5.00
C PRO A 16 17.81 29.38 5.08
N ASP A 17 16.86 29.79 4.23
CA ASP A 17 15.46 29.40 4.32
C ASP A 17 14.96 28.71 3.05
N LEU A 18 15.75 27.78 2.50
CA LEU A 18 15.28 27.02 1.34
C LEU A 18 14.24 25.97 1.79
N PRO A 19 13.05 25.93 1.18
CA PRO A 19 12.07 24.90 1.46
C PRO A 19 12.63 23.51 1.16
N VAL A 20 12.34 22.54 2.03
CA VAL A 20 12.83 21.16 1.86
C VAL A 20 12.36 20.51 0.54
N GLY A 21 11.21 20.93 0.01
CA GLY A 21 10.68 20.45 -1.27
C GLY A 21 11.48 20.90 -2.50
N GLU A 22 12.32 21.92 -2.38
CA GLU A 22 13.12 22.46 -3.47
C GLU A 22 14.56 21.89 -3.50
N LEU A 23 14.91 21.02 -2.54
CA LEU A 23 16.22 20.36 -2.49
C LEU A 23 16.37 19.38 -3.66
N VAL A 24 17.50 19.50 -4.36
CA VAL A 24 17.87 18.61 -5.45
C VAL A 24 19.16 17.84 -5.13
N PRO A 25 19.38 16.65 -5.72
CA PRO A 25 20.65 15.95 -5.60
C PRO A 25 21.80 16.84 -6.07
N GLY A 26 22.86 16.93 -5.27
CA GLY A 26 24.00 17.82 -5.51
C GLY A 26 23.99 19.11 -4.71
N ASP A 27 22.86 19.49 -4.09
CA ASP A 27 22.82 20.63 -3.18
C ASP A 27 23.73 20.41 -1.95
N ILE A 28 24.41 21.47 -1.53
CA ILE A 28 25.26 21.46 -0.34
C ILE A 28 24.45 22.04 0.82
N VAL A 29 24.19 21.23 1.84
CA VAL A 29 23.38 21.60 3.00
C VAL A 29 24.26 21.69 4.24
N GLU A 30 24.12 22.76 4.99
CA GLU A 30 24.72 22.86 6.32
C GLU A 30 23.72 22.38 7.38
N LEU A 31 24.16 21.44 8.21
CA LEU A 31 23.37 20.92 9.32
C LEU A 31 23.95 21.41 10.65
N CYS A 32 23.09 21.97 11.48
CA CYS A 32 23.39 22.40 12.83
C CYS A 32 22.86 21.40 13.88
N ILE A 33 23.27 21.60 15.13
CA ILE A 33 22.82 20.80 16.26
C ILE A 33 21.32 20.98 16.46
N GLY A 34 20.58 19.88 16.58
CA GLY A 34 19.13 19.86 16.71
C GLY A 34 18.39 19.86 15.37
N ASP A 35 19.08 20.05 14.26
CA ASP A 35 18.45 20.03 12.94
C ASP A 35 18.04 18.61 12.56
N LYS A 36 16.84 18.50 11.98
CA LYS A 36 16.35 17.26 11.41
C LYS A 36 16.80 17.15 9.96
N VAL A 37 17.36 16.00 9.62
CA VAL A 37 17.92 15.74 8.30
C VAL A 37 16.78 15.52 7.30
N PRO A 38 16.63 16.38 6.27
CA PRO A 38 15.47 16.32 5.40
C PRO A 38 15.53 15.19 4.37
N MET A 39 16.73 14.87 3.87
CA MET A 39 16.98 13.95 2.76
C MET A 39 18.22 13.10 3.03
N ASP A 40 18.47 12.05 2.25
CA ASP A 40 19.70 11.26 2.42
C ASP A 40 20.89 12.05 1.86
N MET A 41 21.87 12.35 2.72
CA MET A 41 23.02 13.17 2.39
C MET A 41 24.33 12.45 2.73
N ARG A 42 25.40 12.81 2.02
CA ARG A 42 26.76 12.37 2.33
C ARG A 42 27.49 13.48 3.06
N VAL A 43 28.15 13.14 4.16
CA VAL A 43 28.98 14.08 4.91
C VAL A 43 30.25 14.37 4.09
N THR A 44 30.51 15.64 3.80
CA THR A 44 31.72 16.06 3.07
C THR A 44 32.71 16.78 3.97
N ILE A 45 32.22 17.66 4.84
CA ILE A 45 33.05 18.43 5.75
C ILE A 45 32.48 18.34 7.15
N LEU A 46 33.33 17.96 8.09
CA LEU A 46 33.02 18.04 9.51
C LEU A 46 33.55 19.36 10.05
N LYS A 47 32.72 20.16 10.71
CA LYS A 47 33.19 21.36 11.44
C LYS A 47 33.80 21.01 12.80
N ALA A 48 33.83 19.72 13.15
CA ALA A 48 34.34 19.19 14.41
C ALA A 48 35.03 17.82 14.21
N SER A 49 35.63 17.29 15.28
CA SER A 49 36.35 16.00 15.24
C SER A 49 35.44 14.78 15.14
N THR A 50 34.22 14.85 15.66
CA THR A 50 33.23 13.76 15.60
C THR A 50 31.83 14.32 15.36
N LEU A 51 31.03 13.69 14.50
CA LEU A 51 29.61 14.01 14.30
C LEU A 51 28.78 12.90 14.93
N ARG A 52 27.75 13.26 15.71
CA ARG A 52 26.79 12.28 16.27
C ARG A 52 25.40 12.54 15.75
N VAL A 53 24.78 11.50 15.22
CA VAL A 53 23.42 11.54 14.67
C VAL A 53 22.57 10.47 15.36
N GLU A 54 21.34 10.84 15.70
CA GLU A 54 20.34 9.91 16.25
C GLU A 54 19.58 9.21 15.11
N GLN A 55 19.77 7.89 15.00
CA GLN A 55 19.15 7.07 13.95
C GLN A 55 17.91 6.27 14.43
N SER A 56 17.34 6.64 15.58
CA SER A 56 16.23 5.94 16.23
C SER A 56 15.02 5.71 15.30
N SER A 57 14.76 6.66 14.39
CA SER A 57 13.67 6.54 13.40
C SER A 57 13.89 5.47 12.33
N LEU A 58 15.13 5.04 12.06
CA LEU A 58 15.45 4.11 10.97
C LEU A 58 15.91 2.74 11.47
N THR A 59 16.73 2.69 12.53
CA THR A 59 17.29 1.44 13.06
C THR A 59 16.52 0.90 14.25
N ARG A 60 15.59 1.68 14.83
CA ARG A 60 14.94 1.40 16.12
C ARG A 60 15.89 1.25 17.31
N GLU A 61 17.17 1.58 17.12
CA GLU A 61 18.16 1.59 18.17
C GLU A 61 18.39 3.03 18.63
N THR A 62 18.46 3.23 19.95
CA THR A 62 18.66 4.54 20.57
C THR A 62 20.13 4.98 20.60
N MET A 63 21.03 4.24 19.94
CA MET A 63 22.45 4.56 19.93
C MET A 63 22.79 5.59 18.87
N HIS A 64 23.61 6.57 19.26
CA HIS A 64 24.14 7.57 18.34
C HIS A 64 25.28 6.96 17.53
N VAL A 65 25.20 7.05 16.21
CA VAL A 65 26.26 6.60 15.30
C VAL A 65 27.25 7.75 15.09
N MET A 66 28.54 7.43 15.13
CA MET A 66 29.59 8.39 14.79
C MET A 66 29.75 8.45 13.28
N ASN A 67 29.59 9.64 12.73
CA ASN A 67 29.69 9.86 11.30
C ASN A 67 31.00 10.56 10.94
N GLY A 68 31.64 10.08 9.87
CA GLY A 68 32.97 10.48 9.40
C GLY A 68 32.98 10.87 7.92
N THR A 69 34.06 11.47 7.44
CA THR A 69 34.24 11.78 5.99
C THR A 69 34.89 10.63 5.20
N ASN A 70 35.37 9.59 5.90
CA ASN A 70 36.11 8.51 5.28
C ASN A 70 35.26 7.74 4.24
N VAL A 71 35.92 7.35 3.15
CA VAL A 71 35.30 6.52 2.13
C VAL A 71 35.13 5.12 2.69
N ILE A 72 33.93 4.57 2.55
CA ILE A 72 33.64 3.19 2.91
C ILE A 72 33.84 2.35 1.65
N PHE A 73 34.80 1.42 1.70
CA PHE A 73 35.21 0.59 0.56
C PHE A 73 34.34 -0.65 0.34
N MET A 74 33.39 -0.93 1.25
CA MET A 74 32.49 -2.08 1.12
C MET A 74 31.24 -1.72 0.31
N ASP A 75 31.05 -2.38 -0.84
CA ASP A 75 29.86 -2.23 -1.70
C ASP A 75 28.56 -2.62 -0.98
N TYR A 76 28.62 -3.64 -0.12
CA TYR A 76 27.49 -4.15 0.65
C TYR A 76 27.71 -3.96 2.15
N CYS A 77 27.60 -2.70 2.58
CA CYS A 77 27.65 -2.35 3.99
C CYS A 77 26.24 -2.14 4.55
N GLU A 78 26.00 -2.66 5.76
CA GLU A 78 24.79 -2.41 6.54
C GLU A 78 24.54 -0.91 6.72
N LEU A 79 23.28 -0.54 6.96
CA LEU A 79 22.92 0.88 7.06
C LEU A 79 23.65 1.58 8.21
N GLN A 80 23.85 0.87 9.33
CA GLN A 80 24.53 1.38 10.51
C GLN A 80 26.02 1.62 10.29
N ALA A 81 26.66 0.80 9.47
CA ALA A 81 28.09 0.93 9.17
C ALA A 81 28.39 2.03 8.14
N LYS A 82 27.35 2.72 7.62
CA LYS A 82 27.48 3.85 6.69
C LYS A 82 27.73 5.18 7.42
N GLU A 83 28.88 5.27 8.09
CA GLU A 83 29.30 6.45 8.85
C GLU A 83 29.47 7.73 7.99
N ASN A 84 29.64 7.61 6.67
CA ASN A 84 29.77 8.77 5.79
C ASN A 84 28.45 9.31 5.24
N MET A 85 27.32 8.74 5.67
CA MET A 85 25.99 9.17 5.25
C MET A 85 25.11 9.54 6.45
N VAL A 86 24.23 10.49 6.19
CA VAL A 86 23.17 10.92 7.09
C VAL A 86 21.85 10.65 6.40
N PHE A 87 20.92 10.02 7.11
CA PHE A 87 19.66 9.55 6.51
C PHE A 87 18.51 10.49 6.81
N ALA A 88 17.56 10.58 5.88
CA ALA A 88 16.34 11.35 6.05
C ALA A 88 15.58 10.91 7.32
N GLY A 89 15.12 11.88 8.11
CA GLY A 89 14.37 11.64 9.35
C GLY A 89 15.20 11.45 10.61
N THR A 90 16.53 11.42 10.49
CA THR A 90 17.46 11.42 11.64
C THR A 90 17.71 12.84 12.15
N THR A 91 18.15 12.98 13.40
CA THR A 91 18.41 14.29 14.03
C THR A 91 19.88 14.42 14.38
N VAL A 92 20.47 15.57 14.09
CA VAL A 92 21.86 15.87 14.48
C VAL A 92 21.91 16.19 15.97
N VAL A 93 22.71 15.44 16.71
CA VAL A 93 22.77 15.57 18.18
C VAL A 93 23.94 16.44 18.61
N ASN A 94 25.11 16.25 17.99
CA ASN A 94 26.30 17.02 18.34
C ASN A 94 27.05 17.49 17.09
N TYR A 95 27.54 18.73 17.19
CA TYR A 95 28.36 19.44 16.20
C TYR A 95 27.64 19.74 14.87
N SER A 96 28.27 20.59 14.07
CA SER A 96 27.79 20.99 12.75
C SER A 96 28.59 20.30 11.65
N CYS A 97 27.94 20.05 10.51
CA CYS A 97 28.58 19.45 9.35
C CYS A 97 28.01 20.03 8.06
N VAL A 98 28.81 19.91 7.00
CA VAL A 98 28.37 20.21 5.63
C VAL A 98 28.21 18.89 4.90
N CYS A 99 27.06 18.73 4.28
CA CYS A 99 26.66 17.52 3.60
C CYS A 99 26.23 17.83 2.16
N ILE A 100 26.36 16.85 1.28
CA ILE A 100 25.84 16.92 -0.09
C ILE A 100 24.62 16.01 -0.20
N VAL A 101 23.52 16.51 -0.76
CA VAL A 101 22.32 15.72 -1.02
C VAL A 101 22.61 14.65 -2.06
N VAL A 102 22.35 13.38 -1.71
CA VAL A 102 22.55 12.24 -2.62
C VAL A 102 21.22 11.72 -3.13
N LYS A 103 20.21 11.59 -2.25
CA LYS A 103 18.89 11.06 -2.63
C LYS A 103 17.78 11.85 -1.97
N ILE A 104 16.70 12.06 -2.73
CA ILE A 104 15.54 12.84 -2.32
C ILE A 104 14.24 12.02 -2.45
N GLY A 105 13.22 12.40 -1.69
CA GLY A 105 11.87 11.84 -1.78
C GLY A 105 11.82 10.31 -1.70
N ILE A 106 11.17 9.69 -2.68
CA ILE A 106 10.96 8.23 -2.81
C ILE A 106 12.29 7.47 -2.88
N CYS A 107 13.35 8.10 -3.41
CA CYS A 107 14.66 7.45 -3.54
C CYS A 107 15.44 7.36 -2.22
N THR A 108 15.03 8.10 -1.19
CA THR A 108 15.63 8.00 0.16
C THR A 108 15.38 6.62 0.78
N LYS A 109 16.15 6.27 1.80
CA LYS A 109 15.95 5.03 2.54
C LYS A 109 14.56 4.93 3.17
N ILE A 110 14.10 6.01 3.82
CA ILE A 110 12.76 6.06 4.39
C ILE A 110 11.68 6.02 3.29
N GLY A 111 11.89 6.72 2.17
CA GLY A 111 10.98 6.72 1.03
C GLY A 111 10.83 5.35 0.38
N LYS A 112 11.94 4.59 0.25
CA LYS A 112 11.89 3.20 -0.23
C LYS A 112 11.09 2.29 0.70
N ILE A 113 11.27 2.43 2.01
CA ILE A 113 10.50 1.66 3.00
C ILE A 113 9.01 1.99 2.89
N GLN A 114 8.66 3.28 2.80
CA GLN A 114 7.26 3.72 2.62
C GLN A 114 6.65 3.19 1.33
N THR A 115 7.42 3.20 0.23
CA THR A 115 6.98 2.68 -1.06
C THR A 115 6.75 1.17 -0.99
N GLN A 116 7.67 0.43 -0.36
CA GLN A 116 7.51 -1.01 -0.17
C GLN A 116 6.29 -1.35 0.70
N ILE A 117 6.03 -0.57 1.74
CA ILE A 117 4.82 -0.75 2.56
C ILE A 117 3.57 -0.43 1.75
N HIS A 118 3.59 0.64 0.95
CA HIS A 118 2.47 1.02 0.12
C HIS A 118 2.19 -0.02 -0.98
N GLU A 119 3.23 -0.48 -1.68
CA GLU A 119 3.14 -1.57 -2.65
C GLU A 119 2.67 -2.87 -1.99
N ALA A 120 3.16 -3.20 -0.79
CA ALA A 120 2.70 -4.36 -0.03
C ALA A 120 1.23 -4.22 0.41
N SER A 121 0.75 -3.00 0.70
CA SER A 121 -0.66 -2.74 1.01
C SER A 121 -1.56 -2.79 -0.23
N LEU A 122 -1.04 -2.43 -1.41
CA LEU A 122 -1.75 -2.57 -2.69
C LEU A 122 -1.76 -4.02 -3.17
N GLN A 123 -0.69 -4.78 -2.88
CA GLN A 123 -0.58 -6.22 -3.05
C GLN A 123 -1.11 -7.00 -1.85
N GLU A 124 -1.76 -6.35 -0.88
CA GLU A 124 -2.53 -7.02 0.17
C GLU A 124 -3.79 -7.58 -0.48
N SER A 125 -3.54 -8.57 -1.34
CA SER A 125 -4.40 -9.65 -1.73
C SER A 125 -5.29 -9.96 -0.54
N ASP A 126 -6.60 -9.95 -0.79
CA ASP A 126 -7.66 -10.29 0.14
C ASP A 126 -7.13 -11.05 1.35
N THR A 127 -7.16 -10.40 2.52
CA THR A 127 -6.75 -10.97 3.82
C THR A 127 -7.13 -12.46 3.85
N PRO A 128 -6.29 -13.38 4.35
CA PRO A 128 -6.54 -14.82 4.26
C PRO A 128 -7.94 -15.26 4.75
N LEU A 129 -8.59 -14.43 5.57
CA LEU A 129 -9.99 -14.55 5.97
C LEU A 129 -11.00 -14.22 4.84
N LYS A 130 -10.81 -13.11 4.13
CA LYS A 130 -11.64 -12.66 3.01
C LYS A 130 -11.58 -13.65 1.84
N LYS A 131 -10.39 -14.17 1.52
CA LYS A 131 -10.24 -15.23 0.51
C LYS A 131 -11.01 -16.50 0.84
N LYS A 132 -11.06 -16.91 2.12
CA LYS A 132 -11.89 -18.05 2.56
C LYS A 132 -13.38 -17.72 2.42
N LEU A 133 -13.81 -16.53 2.85
CA LEU A 133 -15.20 -16.10 2.72
C LEU A 133 -15.67 -16.04 1.26
N ASP A 134 -14.83 -15.54 0.36
CA ASP A 134 -15.13 -15.50 -1.08
C ASP A 134 -15.26 -16.92 -1.66
N ASP A 135 -14.41 -17.85 -1.25
CA ASP A 135 -14.50 -19.25 -1.67
C ASP A 135 -15.76 -19.94 -1.11
N PHE A 136 -16.15 -19.65 0.13
CA PHE A 136 -17.43 -20.10 0.70
C PHE A 136 -18.63 -19.49 -0.04
N SER A 137 -18.60 -18.19 -0.34
CA SER A 137 -19.66 -17.48 -1.07
C SER A 137 -19.84 -18.03 -2.48
N ASN A 138 -18.74 -18.31 -3.18
CA ASN A 138 -18.77 -18.83 -4.54
C ASN A 138 -19.33 -20.26 -4.59
N LYS A 139 -18.97 -21.10 -3.61
CA LYS A 139 -19.55 -22.45 -3.45
C LYS A 139 -21.06 -22.40 -3.19
N LEU A 140 -21.52 -21.51 -2.31
CA LEU A 140 -22.94 -21.33 -2.02
C LEU A 140 -23.70 -20.83 -3.25
N THR A 141 -23.16 -19.84 -3.95
CA THR A 141 -23.77 -19.26 -5.17
C THR A 141 -23.87 -20.32 -6.28
N THR A 142 -22.84 -21.14 -6.46
CA THR A 142 -22.84 -22.23 -7.45
C THR A 142 -23.91 -23.29 -7.12
N ALA A 143 -24.04 -23.67 -5.84
CA ALA A 143 -25.04 -24.64 -5.41
C ALA A 143 -26.48 -24.12 -5.63
N ILE A 144 -26.74 -22.88 -5.25
CA ILE A 144 -28.05 -22.23 -5.46
C ILE A 144 -28.37 -22.11 -6.97
N GLY A 145 -27.38 -21.69 -7.76
CA GLY A 145 -27.50 -21.62 -9.22
C GLY A 145 -27.85 -22.95 -9.86
N LEU A 146 -27.24 -24.05 -9.42
CA LEU A 146 -27.52 -25.40 -9.90
C LEU A 146 -28.96 -25.83 -9.59
N VAL A 147 -29.43 -25.60 -8.36
CA VAL A 147 -30.81 -25.93 -7.96
C VAL A 147 -31.82 -25.10 -8.77
N CYS A 148 -31.58 -23.79 -8.92
CA CYS A 148 -32.43 -22.91 -9.71
C CYS A 148 -32.50 -23.37 -11.18
N LEU A 149 -31.36 -23.72 -11.78
CA LEU A 149 -31.28 -24.19 -13.16
C LEU A 149 -31.99 -25.55 -13.34
N THR A 150 -31.87 -26.44 -12.35
CA THR A 150 -32.56 -27.74 -12.35
C THR A 150 -34.08 -27.57 -12.32
N ILE A 151 -34.59 -26.70 -11.45
CA ILE A 151 -36.03 -26.37 -11.39
C ILE A 151 -36.49 -25.77 -12.72
N TRP A 152 -35.70 -24.87 -13.29
CA TRP A 152 -36.02 -24.24 -14.58
C TRP A 152 -36.11 -25.27 -15.72
N ILE A 153 -35.19 -26.23 -15.80
CA ILE A 153 -35.23 -27.32 -16.80
C ILE A 153 -36.47 -28.21 -16.61
N ILE A 154 -36.78 -28.61 -15.37
CA ILE A 154 -37.94 -29.47 -15.09
C ILE A 154 -39.25 -28.73 -15.44
N ASN A 155 -39.33 -27.43 -15.11
CA ASN A 155 -40.52 -26.63 -15.30
C ASN A 155 -40.63 -26.01 -16.72
N TYR A 156 -39.60 -26.14 -17.56
CA TYR A 156 -39.61 -25.64 -18.95
C TYR A 156 -40.82 -26.17 -19.75
N LYS A 157 -41.26 -27.41 -19.49
CA LYS A 157 -42.47 -27.99 -20.10
C LYS A 157 -43.79 -27.40 -19.61
N TYR A 158 -43.85 -26.90 -18.38
CA TYR A 158 -45.04 -26.20 -17.84
C TYR A 158 -45.08 -24.73 -18.28
N PHE A 159 -43.92 -24.18 -18.60
CA PHE A 159 -43.75 -22.81 -19.04
C PHE A 159 -43.99 -22.62 -20.54
N LEU A 160 -43.59 -23.58 -21.37
CA LEU A 160 -44.00 -23.69 -22.77
C LEU A 160 -45.19 -24.66 -22.86
N THR A 161 -46.41 -24.13 -22.79
CA THR A 161 -47.60 -24.94 -23.12
C THR A 161 -47.58 -25.22 -24.62
N TRP A 162 -47.18 -26.43 -25.00
CA TRP A 162 -47.21 -26.88 -26.38
C TRP A 162 -48.52 -27.62 -26.63
N GLU A 163 -49.60 -26.90 -26.94
CA GLU A 163 -50.81 -27.56 -27.42
C GLU A 163 -50.62 -28.00 -28.88
N LEU A 164 -50.72 -29.31 -29.10
CA LEU A 164 -50.57 -29.94 -30.40
C LEU A 164 -51.96 -30.14 -31.03
N VAL A 165 -52.52 -29.09 -31.61
CA VAL A 165 -53.70 -29.19 -32.50
C VAL A 165 -53.23 -29.15 -33.95
N ASN A 166 -53.50 -30.23 -34.69
CA ASN A 166 -53.29 -30.37 -36.14
C ASN A 166 -51.86 -30.13 -36.67
N ARG A 167 -50.88 -30.87 -36.13
CA ARG A 167 -49.58 -31.15 -36.78
C ARG A 167 -48.71 -29.93 -37.15
N TRP A 168 -48.98 -28.74 -36.58
CA TRP A 168 -48.18 -27.51 -36.72
C TRP A 168 -48.14 -26.72 -35.38
N PRO A 169 -46.97 -26.25 -34.90
CA PRO A 169 -46.84 -25.54 -33.63
C PRO A 169 -47.00 -24.02 -33.78
N THR A 170 -48.16 -23.46 -33.46
CA THR A 170 -48.43 -22.01 -33.70
C THR A 170 -48.80 -21.17 -32.47
N ASN A 171 -48.84 -21.70 -31.25
CA ASN A 171 -49.15 -20.91 -30.05
C ASN A 171 -48.00 -20.93 -29.03
N PHE A 172 -47.02 -20.05 -29.21
CA PHE A 172 -45.98 -19.79 -28.21
C PHE A 172 -46.52 -18.79 -27.17
N GLN A 173 -47.39 -19.23 -26.26
CA GLN A 173 -47.78 -18.40 -25.13
C GLN A 173 -46.80 -18.60 -23.97
N PHE A 174 -45.88 -17.65 -23.83
CA PHE A 174 -44.92 -17.59 -22.72
C PHE A 174 -45.59 -16.96 -21.51
N SER A 175 -45.97 -17.76 -20.51
CA SER A 175 -46.67 -17.28 -19.31
C SER A 175 -45.68 -16.73 -18.27
N PHE A 176 -45.22 -15.48 -18.46
CA PHE A 176 -44.25 -14.77 -17.60
C PHE A 176 -44.61 -14.78 -16.10
N GLU A 177 -45.92 -14.77 -15.80
CA GLU A 177 -46.46 -14.77 -14.44
C GLU A 177 -46.14 -16.07 -13.67
N ARG A 178 -46.14 -17.22 -14.36
CA ARG A 178 -45.81 -18.52 -13.73
C ARG A 178 -44.30 -18.68 -13.49
N CYS A 179 -43.46 -18.19 -14.41
CA CYS A 179 -42.01 -18.24 -14.21
C CYS A 179 -41.56 -17.35 -13.04
N THR A 180 -42.13 -16.16 -12.90
CA THR A 180 -41.81 -15.28 -11.76
C THR A 180 -42.28 -15.88 -10.43
N TYR A 181 -43.40 -16.63 -10.41
CA TYR A 181 -43.86 -17.35 -9.22
C TYR A 181 -42.92 -18.48 -8.80
N TYR A 182 -42.51 -19.35 -9.72
CA TYR A 182 -41.56 -20.45 -9.41
C TYR A 182 -40.16 -19.93 -9.07
N PHE A 183 -39.71 -18.84 -9.70
CA PHE A 183 -38.47 -18.18 -9.33
C PHE A 183 -38.51 -17.65 -7.90
N LYS A 184 -39.62 -17.00 -7.49
CA LYS A 184 -39.82 -16.56 -6.10
C LYS A 184 -39.73 -17.73 -5.11
N ILE A 185 -40.35 -18.87 -5.42
CA ILE A 185 -40.30 -20.07 -4.56
C ILE A 185 -38.88 -20.64 -4.49
N ALA A 186 -38.19 -20.76 -5.62
CA ALA A 186 -36.83 -21.27 -5.67
C ALA A 186 -35.87 -20.39 -4.86
N VAL A 187 -35.97 -19.06 -4.99
CA VAL A 187 -35.18 -18.11 -4.20
C VAL A 187 -35.52 -18.20 -2.71
N ALA A 188 -36.80 -18.33 -2.36
CA ALA A 188 -37.24 -18.47 -0.97
C ALA A 188 -36.70 -19.76 -0.31
N ILE A 189 -36.61 -20.87 -1.04
CA ILE A 189 -36.03 -22.13 -0.54
C ILE A 189 -34.51 -22.06 -0.48
N ALA A 190 -33.89 -21.34 -1.43
CA ALA A 190 -32.44 -21.30 -1.59
C ALA A 190 -31.73 -20.31 -0.66
N ILE A 191 -32.42 -19.31 -0.10
CA ILE A 191 -31.87 -18.43 0.93
C ILE A 191 -31.98 -19.17 2.26
N PRO A 192 -30.89 -19.69 2.83
CA PRO A 192 -30.96 -20.25 4.18
C PRO A 192 -31.29 -19.11 5.15
N GLU A 193 -32.42 -19.19 5.84
CA GLU A 193 -32.82 -18.21 6.87
C GLU A 193 -31.71 -17.95 7.91
N GLY A 194 -30.78 -18.90 8.08
CA GLY A 194 -29.63 -18.78 8.96
C GLY A 194 -28.55 -17.78 8.53
N LEU A 195 -28.45 -17.38 7.25
CA LEU A 195 -27.41 -16.44 6.81
C LEU A 195 -27.69 -15.01 7.30
N LEU A 196 -28.97 -14.62 7.40
CA LEU A 196 -29.36 -13.30 7.89
C LEU A 196 -29.04 -13.10 9.39
N THR A 197 -29.04 -14.19 10.15
CA THR A 197 -28.76 -14.18 11.60
C THR A 197 -27.27 -14.00 11.88
N VAL A 198 -26.38 -14.55 11.04
CA VAL A 198 -24.91 -14.46 11.22
C VAL A 198 -24.35 -13.08 10.83
N ILE A 199 -25.04 -12.31 9.97
CA ILE A 199 -24.58 -10.97 9.56
C ILE A 199 -24.97 -9.89 10.60
N ARG A 200 -25.86 -10.21 11.56
CA ARG A 200 -26.35 -9.26 12.58
C ARG A 200 -25.73 -9.42 13.98
N THR A 201 -24.87 -10.42 14.18
CA THR A 201 -24.15 -10.67 15.45
C THR A 201 -22.65 -10.62 15.20
#